data_AF-A0A923GF35-F1
#
_entry.id   AF-A0A923GF35-F1
#
_cell.length_a   1.000
_cell.length_b   1.000
_cell.length_c   1.000
_cell.angle_alpha   90.00
_cell.angle_beta   90.00
_cell.angle_gamma   90.00
#
_symmetry.space_group_name_H-M   'P 1'
#
loop_
_entity.id
_entity.type
_entity.pdbx_description
1 polymer ?
#
loop_
_entity_poly.entity_id
_entity_poly.type
_entity_poly.pdbx_seq_one_letter_code
_entity_poly.pdbx_strand_id
1 'polypeptide(L)'
;TRTYIAALIQREELADGVLALTVPDPVGMVQECNAQRLAWVQALQAWRAEPQRHFEHFTSLALLSIRELNATLAAGEAAAEVEREAREVERWNSSPLLAAKAPLPAVDVEAQLPRRIERKQQEARERFEERYDEGERSAFASAYETELHNRQQLIDQLATLYAELYAAPAFQRIAYNDYSAIDWRSVEYFVRMMGTCLYGGPSETQPQDGATLGASQRLWQQELENPDSLLYQALVAKHQGLLRQLLEALTSQDLS
;
A
#
# COMPACT_ATOMS: atom_id res chain seq x y z
N THR A 1 6.98 -28.02 -16.60
CA THR A 1 8.00 -28.84 -17.31
C THR A 1 7.44 -30.09 -17.97
N ARG A 2 6.75 -31.00 -17.25
CA ARG A 2 6.19 -32.24 -17.83
C ARG A 2 5.24 -32.03 -19.03
N THR A 3 4.33 -31.05 -18.93
CA THR A 3 3.35 -30.75 -19.98
C THR A 3 3.99 -30.15 -21.24
N TYR A 4 5.01 -29.29 -21.05
CA TYR A 4 5.78 -28.70 -22.15
C TYR A 4 6.59 -29.76 -22.90
N ILE A 5 7.26 -30.66 -22.18
CA ILE A 5 8.03 -31.77 -22.78
C ILE A 5 7.12 -32.71 -23.57
N ALA A 6 5.93 -33.03 -23.05
CA ALA A 6 4.96 -33.88 -23.76
C ALA A 6 4.47 -33.22 -25.06
N ALA A 7 4.18 -31.92 -25.05
CA ALA A 7 3.77 -31.18 -26.24
C ALA A 7 4.89 -31.11 -27.30
N LEU A 8 6.14 -30.96 -26.87
CA LEU A 8 7.30 -30.92 -27.76
C LEU A 8 7.57 -32.29 -28.43
N ILE A 9 7.49 -33.39 -27.67
CA ILE A 9 7.65 -34.75 -28.19
C ILE A 9 6.62 -35.06 -29.28
N GLN A 10 5.38 -34.62 -29.07
CA GLN A 10 4.31 -34.83 -30.03
C GLN A 10 4.47 -33.95 -31.29
N ARG A 11 4.92 -32.70 -31.14
CA ARG A 11 5.10 -31.77 -32.26
C ARG A 11 6.26 -32.15 -33.18
N GLU A 12 7.36 -32.64 -32.61
CA GLU A 12 8.61 -32.90 -33.34
C GLU A 12 8.78 -34.39 -33.73
N GLU A 13 7.74 -35.22 -33.56
CA GLU A 13 7.73 -36.66 -33.90
C GLU A 13 8.88 -37.47 -33.27
N LEU A 14 9.25 -37.14 -32.03
CA LEU A 14 10.39 -37.75 -31.34
C LEU A 14 9.96 -39.07 -30.66
N ALA A 15 9.73 -40.10 -31.48
CA ALA A 15 9.17 -41.41 -31.10
C ALA A 15 9.97 -42.17 -30.01
N ASP A 16 11.29 -41.95 -29.95
CA ASP A 16 12.18 -42.58 -28.96
C ASP A 16 12.39 -41.72 -27.69
N GLY A 17 11.65 -40.61 -27.58
CA GLY A 17 11.81 -39.62 -26.51
C GLY A 17 13.03 -38.73 -26.73
N VAL A 18 13.07 -37.61 -26.00
CA VAL A 18 14.20 -36.66 -26.01
C VAL A 18 14.95 -36.80 -24.70
N LEU A 19 16.28 -36.93 -24.78
CA LEU A 19 17.13 -36.71 -23.60
C LEU A 19 17.06 -35.23 -23.23
N ALA A 20 16.10 -34.85 -22.39
CA ALA A 20 15.98 -33.51 -21.87
C ALA A 20 16.95 -33.35 -20.68
N LEU A 21 18.10 -32.71 -20.92
CA LEU A 21 18.92 -32.19 -19.84
C LEU A 21 18.24 -30.93 -19.30
N THR A 22 17.51 -31.07 -18.19
CA THR A 22 17.01 -29.90 -17.45
C THR A 22 18.17 -29.27 -16.71
N VAL A 23 18.80 -28.27 -17.32
CA VAL A 23 19.76 -27.41 -16.63
C VAL A 23 18.96 -26.43 -15.78
N PRO A 24 19.22 -26.32 -14.47
CA PRO A 24 18.62 -25.27 -13.66
C PRO A 24 19.00 -23.91 -14.24
N ASP A 25 18.02 -23.02 -14.42
CA ASP A 25 18.24 -21.63 -14.79
C ASP A 25 17.84 -20.72 -13.61
N PRO A 26 18.73 -20.51 -12.62
CA PRO A 26 18.42 -19.67 -11.47
C PRO A 26 18.12 -18.22 -11.88
N VAL A 27 18.77 -17.71 -12.92
CA VAL A 27 18.57 -16.34 -13.40
C VAL A 27 17.18 -16.21 -14.00
N GLY A 28 16.82 -17.10 -14.93
CA GLY A 28 15.49 -17.12 -15.53
C GLY A 28 14.38 -17.30 -14.48
N MET A 29 14.62 -18.07 -13.42
CA MET A 29 13.63 -18.24 -12.34
C MET A 29 13.41 -16.97 -11.53
N VAL A 30 14.48 -16.22 -11.20
CA VAL A 30 14.36 -14.92 -10.55
C VAL A 30 13.62 -13.93 -11.46
N GLN A 31 13.99 -13.88 -12.74
CA GLN A 31 13.37 -12.98 -13.72
C GLN A 31 11.88 -13.28 -13.91
N GLU A 32 11.52 -14.55 -14.11
CA GLU A 32 10.14 -14.98 -14.30
C GLU A 32 9.29 -14.73 -13.05
N CYS A 33 9.80 -15.06 -11.85
CA CYS A 33 9.07 -14.81 -10.62
C CYS A 33 8.88 -13.31 -10.36
N ASN A 34 9.90 -12.48 -10.65
CA ASN A 34 9.78 -11.03 -10.56
C ASN A 34 8.76 -10.48 -11.57
N ALA A 35 8.80 -10.96 -12.81
CA ALA A 35 7.85 -10.57 -13.85
C ALA A 35 6.40 -10.90 -13.47
N GLN A 36 6.15 -12.11 -12.94
CA GLN A 36 4.82 -12.51 -12.47
C GLN A 36 4.34 -11.62 -11.31
N ARG A 37 5.20 -11.36 -10.31
CA ARG A 37 4.89 -10.43 -9.21
C ARG A 37 4.43 -9.07 -9.74
N LEU A 38 5.16 -8.51 -10.70
CA LEU A 38 4.85 -7.20 -11.27
C LEU A 38 3.61 -7.22 -12.16
N ALA A 39 3.36 -8.30 -12.90
CA ALA A 39 2.13 -8.48 -13.64
C ALA A 39 0.91 -8.43 -12.70
N TRP A 40 1.00 -9.01 -11.50
CA TRP A 40 -0.05 -8.92 -10.49
C TRP A 40 -0.19 -7.52 -9.89
N VAL A 41 0.91 -6.80 -9.65
CA VAL A 41 0.87 -5.39 -9.23
C VAL A 41 0.16 -4.54 -10.29
N GLN A 42 0.50 -4.71 -11.56
CA GLN A 42 -0.14 -4.01 -12.68
C GLN A 42 -1.63 -4.39 -12.80
N ALA A 43 -1.96 -5.68 -12.66
CA ALA A 43 -3.34 -6.15 -12.68
C ALA A 43 -4.17 -5.55 -11.53
N LEU A 44 -3.57 -5.40 -10.34
CA LEU A 44 -4.20 -4.71 -9.21
C LEU A 44 -4.41 -3.22 -9.51
N GLN A 45 -3.42 -2.54 -10.08
CA GLN A 45 -3.55 -1.13 -10.48
C GLN A 45 -4.63 -0.94 -11.55
N ALA A 46 -4.66 -1.79 -12.57
CA ALA A 46 -5.68 -1.77 -13.62
C ALA A 46 -7.08 -2.06 -13.05
N TRP A 47 -7.17 -3.00 -12.11
CA TRP A 47 -8.41 -3.27 -11.38
C TRP A 47 -8.86 -2.03 -10.60
N ARG A 48 -7.98 -1.34 -9.87
CA ARG A 48 -8.32 -0.09 -9.16
C ARG A 48 -8.73 1.05 -10.11
N ALA A 49 -8.15 1.09 -11.30
CA ALA A 49 -8.36 2.13 -12.30
C ALA A 49 -9.61 1.91 -13.16
N GLU A 50 -10.34 0.81 -12.99
CA GLU A 50 -11.61 0.58 -13.68
C GLU A 50 -12.60 1.72 -13.32
N PRO A 51 -13.14 2.46 -14.31
CA PRO A 51 -13.82 3.73 -14.04
C PRO A 51 -15.01 3.63 -13.08
N GLN A 52 -15.84 2.59 -13.22
CA GLN A 52 -17.02 2.44 -12.37
C GLN A 52 -16.61 2.16 -10.93
N ARG A 53 -15.71 1.19 -10.72
CA ARG A 53 -15.18 0.88 -9.38
C ARG A 53 -14.46 2.05 -8.73
N HIS A 54 -13.66 2.80 -9.50
CA HIS A 54 -12.98 3.98 -8.96
C HIS A 54 -13.99 5.03 -8.49
N PHE A 55 -15.04 5.27 -9.29
CA PHE A 55 -16.13 6.17 -8.92
C PHE A 55 -16.90 5.70 -7.69
N GLU A 56 -17.25 4.42 -7.61
CA GLU A 56 -17.97 3.83 -6.47
C GLU A 56 -17.12 3.89 -5.19
N HIS A 57 -15.83 3.58 -5.28
CA HIS A 57 -14.91 3.68 -4.14
C HIS A 57 -14.73 5.13 -3.66
N PHE A 58 -14.52 6.07 -4.58
CA PHE A 58 -14.43 7.48 -4.22
C PHE A 58 -15.73 7.99 -3.58
N THR A 59 -16.87 7.69 -4.19
CA THR A 59 -18.19 8.04 -3.65
C THR A 59 -18.41 7.45 -2.27
N SER A 60 -18.05 6.18 -2.07
CA SER A 60 -18.13 5.48 -0.77
C SER A 60 -17.34 6.21 0.32
N LEU A 61 -16.09 6.60 0.03
CA LEU A 61 -15.26 7.37 0.96
C LEU A 61 -15.83 8.77 1.23
N ALA A 62 -16.28 9.46 0.18
CA ALA A 62 -16.87 10.80 0.30
C ALA A 62 -18.12 10.79 1.19
N LEU A 63 -18.99 9.78 1.06
CA LEU A 63 -20.18 9.62 1.88
C LEU A 63 -19.84 9.42 3.36
N LEU A 64 -18.80 8.64 3.67
CA LEU A 64 -18.30 8.48 5.05
C LEU A 64 -17.80 9.81 5.61
N SER A 65 -17.01 10.56 4.84
CA SER A 65 -16.51 11.87 5.28
C SER A 65 -17.63 12.89 5.48
N ILE A 66 -18.64 12.91 4.60
CA ILE A 66 -19.82 13.79 4.77
C ILE A 66 -20.61 13.39 6.02
N ARG A 67 -20.77 12.08 6.27
CA ARG A 67 -21.46 11.59 7.48
C ARG A 67 -20.73 12.05 8.75
N GLU A 68 -19.41 11.93 8.78
CA GLU A 68 -18.58 12.42 9.89
C GLU A 68 -18.70 13.93 10.07
N LEU A 69 -18.59 14.69 8.97
CA LEU A 69 -18.76 16.15 8.99
C LEU A 69 -20.13 16.54 9.55
N ASN A 70 -21.21 15.92 9.07
CA ASN A 70 -22.57 16.18 9.58
C ASN A 70 -22.69 15.88 11.08
N ALA A 71 -22.06 14.81 11.56
CA ALA A 71 -22.05 14.49 12.99
C ALA A 71 -21.29 15.53 13.83
N THR A 72 -20.19 16.08 13.32
CA THR A 72 -19.43 17.15 14.01
C THR A 72 -20.21 18.47 14.02
N LEU A 73 -20.85 18.83 12.90
CA LEU A 73 -21.70 20.02 12.82
C LEU A 73 -22.91 19.92 13.75
N ALA A 74 -23.58 18.77 13.78
CA ALA A 74 -24.71 18.51 14.67
C ALA A 74 -24.32 18.62 16.16
N ALA A 75 -23.11 18.16 16.52
CA ALA A 75 -22.59 18.32 17.88
C ALA A 75 -22.31 19.79 18.22
N GLY A 76 -21.73 20.56 17.27
CA GLY A 76 -21.52 22.00 17.44
C GLY A 76 -22.82 22.79 17.59
N GLU A 77 -23.84 22.46 16.80
CA GLU A 77 -25.18 23.04 16.95
C GLU A 77 -25.79 22.72 18.31
N ALA A 78 -25.70 21.46 18.76
CA ALA A 78 -26.20 21.05 20.07
C ALA A 78 -25.52 21.85 21.20
N ALA A 79 -24.20 22.01 21.15
CA ALA A 79 -23.45 22.79 22.12
C ALA A 79 -23.88 24.25 22.15
N ALA A 80 -23.98 24.88 20.97
CA ALA A 80 -24.42 26.27 20.85
C ALA A 80 -25.87 26.50 21.34
N GLU A 81 -26.75 25.51 21.17
CA GLU A 81 -28.11 25.57 21.69
C GLU A 81 -28.16 25.46 23.22
N VAL A 82 -27.44 24.51 23.83
CA VAL A 82 -27.38 24.38 25.30
C VAL A 82 -26.79 25.64 25.93
N GLU A 83 -25.70 26.17 25.36
CA GLU A 83 -25.09 27.39 25.85
C GLU A 83 -26.04 28.59 25.75
N ARG A 84 -26.78 28.71 24.66
CA ARG A 84 -27.79 29.77 24.49
C ARG A 84 -28.89 29.68 25.53
N GLU A 85 -29.39 28.47 25.80
CA GLU A 85 -30.42 28.22 26.81
C GLU A 85 -29.91 28.59 28.22
N ALA A 86 -28.69 28.18 28.56
CA ALA A 86 -28.05 28.55 29.84
C ALA A 86 -27.93 30.08 30.00
N ARG A 87 -27.47 30.77 28.95
CA ARG A 87 -27.36 32.24 28.94
C ARG A 87 -28.73 32.93 28.98
N GLU A 88 -29.78 32.34 28.42
CA GLU A 88 -31.15 32.87 28.50
C GLU A 88 -31.72 32.76 29.92
N VAL A 89 -31.52 31.60 30.57
CA VAL A 89 -31.90 31.40 31.98
C VAL A 89 -31.14 32.34 32.90
N GLU A 90 -29.83 32.50 32.71
CA GLU A 90 -29.01 33.44 33.48
C GLU A 90 -29.50 34.88 33.31
N ARG A 91 -29.77 35.32 32.07
CA ARG A 91 -30.30 36.66 31.78
C ARG A 91 -31.69 36.88 32.39
N TRP A 92 -32.55 35.87 32.37
CA TRP A 92 -33.87 35.95 33.02
C TRP A 92 -33.71 36.10 34.55
N ASN A 93 -32.87 35.27 35.15
CA ASN A 93 -32.62 35.22 36.60
C ASN A 93 -31.78 36.39 37.14
N SER A 94 -31.11 37.16 36.27
CA SER A 94 -30.38 38.37 36.64
C SER A 94 -31.15 39.67 36.33
N SER A 95 -32.36 39.57 35.75
CA SER A 95 -33.14 40.74 35.38
C SER A 95 -33.69 41.48 36.60
N PRO A 96 -33.52 42.82 36.71
CA PRO A 96 -34.03 43.61 37.83
C PRO A 96 -35.58 43.66 37.91
N LEU A 97 -36.29 43.16 36.89
CA LEU A 97 -37.76 43.02 36.87
C LEU A 97 -38.28 41.79 37.65
N LEU A 98 -37.41 41.04 38.33
CA LEU A 98 -37.74 39.82 39.07
C LEU A 98 -38.76 40.01 40.21
N ALA A 99 -38.95 41.24 40.72
CA ALA A 99 -39.94 41.49 41.76
C ALA A 99 -41.39 41.09 41.37
N ALA A 100 -41.66 40.90 40.08
CA ALA A 100 -42.95 40.46 39.54
C ALA A 100 -42.91 39.11 38.80
N LYS A 101 -41.79 38.35 38.84
CA LYS A 101 -41.60 37.11 38.05
C LYS A 101 -40.89 36.02 38.84
N ALA A 102 -41.25 34.75 38.60
CA ALA A 102 -40.59 33.60 39.21
C ALA A 102 -39.23 33.29 38.51
N PRO A 103 -38.19 32.91 39.26
CA PRO A 103 -36.91 32.48 38.69
C PRO A 103 -37.06 31.16 37.92
N LEU A 104 -36.33 31.02 36.82
CA LEU A 104 -36.24 29.77 36.05
C LEU A 104 -35.22 28.82 36.68
N PRO A 105 -35.42 27.50 36.61
CA PRO A 105 -34.44 26.52 37.08
C PRO A 105 -33.13 26.63 36.28
N ALA A 106 -31.99 26.43 36.94
CA ALA A 106 -30.69 26.42 36.29
C ALA A 106 -30.59 25.29 35.26
N VAL A 107 -29.95 25.56 34.12
CA VAL A 107 -29.70 24.57 33.07
C VAL A 107 -28.53 23.69 33.50
N ASP A 108 -28.77 22.39 33.62
CA ASP A 108 -27.72 21.38 33.84
C ASP A 108 -27.02 21.07 32.50
N VAL A 109 -26.01 21.88 32.16
CA VAL A 109 -25.28 21.78 30.89
C VAL A 109 -24.58 20.43 30.77
N GLU A 110 -23.98 19.93 31.85
CA GLU A 110 -23.22 18.67 31.85
C GLU A 110 -24.13 17.47 31.55
N ALA A 111 -25.34 17.43 32.11
CA ALA A 111 -26.29 16.36 31.84
C ALA A 111 -27.02 16.52 30.48
N GLN A 112 -27.28 17.75 30.04
CA GLN A 112 -28.06 18.00 28.82
C GLN A 112 -27.24 17.91 27.54
N LEU A 113 -25.99 18.37 27.55
CA LEU A 113 -25.13 18.41 26.38
C LEU A 113 -24.98 17.04 25.67
N PRO A 114 -24.60 15.94 26.35
CA PRO A 114 -24.44 14.65 25.69
C PRO A 114 -25.75 14.15 25.06
N ARG A 115 -26.88 14.34 25.74
CA ARG A 115 -28.21 13.94 25.23
C ARG A 115 -28.59 14.74 23.98
N ARG A 116 -28.29 16.04 23.97
CA ARG A 116 -28.62 16.92 22.84
C ARG A 116 -27.72 16.63 21.64
N ILE A 117 -26.44 16.35 21.87
CA ILE A 117 -25.50 15.89 20.84
C ILE A 117 -26.00 14.59 20.22
N GLU A 118 -26.30 13.58 21.04
CA GLU A 118 -26.79 12.28 20.57
C GLU A 118 -28.05 12.43 19.71
N ARG A 119 -29.05 13.17 20.19
CA ARG A 119 -30.29 13.43 19.44
C ARG A 119 -30.01 14.12 18.10
N LYS A 120 -29.23 15.21 18.10
CA LYS A 120 -28.91 15.96 16.87
C LYS A 120 -28.09 15.14 15.87
N GLN A 121 -27.16 14.33 16.35
CA GLN A 121 -26.39 13.43 15.51
C GLN A 121 -27.28 12.34 14.91
N GLN A 122 -28.23 11.80 15.68
CA GLN A 122 -29.21 10.84 15.17
C GLN A 122 -30.11 11.47 14.10
N GLU A 123 -30.66 12.66 14.34
CA GLU A 123 -31.45 13.42 13.34
C GLU A 123 -30.63 13.73 12.09
N ALA A 124 -29.33 14.01 12.22
CA ALA A 124 -28.44 14.22 11.07
C ALA A 124 -28.18 12.92 10.29
N ARG A 125 -28.06 11.78 10.98
CA ARG A 125 -27.90 10.45 10.34
C ARG A 125 -29.15 10.04 9.59
N GLU A 126 -30.32 10.14 10.21
CA GLU A 126 -31.60 9.79 9.58
C GLU A 126 -31.83 10.60 8.29
N ARG A 127 -31.63 11.92 8.34
CA ARG A 127 -31.71 12.78 7.15
C ARG A 127 -30.69 12.43 6.06
N PHE A 128 -29.54 11.92 6.44
CA PHE A 128 -28.50 11.51 5.50
C PHE A 128 -28.88 10.18 4.81
N GLU A 129 -29.36 9.22 5.59
CA GLU A 129 -29.77 7.88 5.14
C GLU A 129 -31.09 7.91 4.33
N GLU A 130 -31.89 8.98 4.39
CA GLU A 130 -33.02 9.21 3.46
C GLU A 130 -32.63 9.27 1.97
N ARG A 131 -31.40 9.70 1.67
CA ARG A 131 -30.92 9.95 0.30
C ARG A 131 -29.91 8.93 -0.17
N TYR A 132 -29.50 8.03 0.71
CA TYR A 132 -28.31 7.23 0.55
C TYR A 132 -28.43 5.90 1.29
N ASP A 133 -28.14 4.80 0.59
CA ASP A 133 -28.16 3.46 1.14
C ASP A 133 -26.80 3.08 1.76
N GLU A 134 -26.74 3.16 3.10
CA GLU A 134 -25.59 2.75 3.90
C GLU A 134 -25.27 1.25 3.72
N GLY A 135 -26.29 0.42 3.51
CA GLY A 135 -26.18 -1.02 3.32
C GLY A 135 -25.48 -1.37 2.01
N GLU A 136 -25.94 -0.80 0.88
CA GLU A 136 -25.32 -1.01 -0.44
C GLU A 136 -23.85 -0.56 -0.45
N ARG A 137 -23.56 0.63 0.09
CA ARG A 137 -22.17 1.10 0.16
C ARG A 137 -21.32 0.24 1.08
N SER A 138 -21.83 -0.17 2.24
CA SER A 138 -21.08 -1.05 3.15
C SER A 138 -20.75 -2.38 2.48
N ALA A 139 -21.71 -2.96 1.75
CA ALA A 139 -21.50 -4.17 0.98
C ALA A 139 -20.44 -3.97 -0.12
N PHE A 140 -20.53 -2.88 -0.88
CA PHE A 140 -19.50 -2.53 -1.87
C PHE A 140 -18.12 -2.37 -1.23
N ALA A 141 -18.01 -1.59 -0.17
CA ALA A 141 -16.74 -1.31 0.52
C ALA A 141 -16.11 -2.62 1.04
N SER A 142 -16.91 -3.50 1.64
CA SER A 142 -16.43 -4.81 2.12
C SER A 142 -15.94 -5.70 0.97
N ALA A 143 -16.68 -5.76 -0.14
CA ALA A 143 -16.28 -6.53 -1.32
C ALA A 143 -14.98 -5.97 -1.94
N TYR A 144 -14.87 -4.65 -2.03
CA TYR A 144 -13.69 -3.95 -2.53
C TYR A 144 -12.45 -4.25 -1.68
N GLU A 145 -12.54 -4.09 -0.36
CA GLU A 145 -11.43 -4.39 0.56
C GLU A 145 -11.04 -5.86 0.56
N THR A 146 -12.02 -6.77 0.46
CA THR A 146 -11.75 -8.21 0.35
C THR A 146 -10.95 -8.53 -0.91
N GLU A 147 -11.34 -7.97 -2.06
CA GLU A 147 -10.63 -8.20 -3.32
C GLU A 147 -9.23 -7.57 -3.31
N LEU A 148 -9.07 -6.39 -2.71
CA LEU A 148 -7.75 -5.78 -2.48
C LEU A 148 -6.86 -6.69 -1.64
N HIS A 149 -7.39 -7.20 -0.52
CA HIS A 149 -6.66 -8.08 0.38
C HIS A 149 -6.21 -9.36 -0.34
N ASN A 150 -7.11 -10.02 -1.06
CA ASN A 150 -6.81 -11.25 -1.79
C ASN A 150 -5.72 -11.05 -2.85
N ARG A 151 -5.80 -9.96 -3.61
CA ARG A 151 -4.78 -9.63 -4.63
C ARG A 151 -3.43 -9.29 -3.99
N GLN A 152 -3.44 -8.55 -2.90
CA GLN A 152 -2.21 -8.21 -2.18
C GLN A 152 -1.55 -9.48 -1.62
N GLN A 153 -2.31 -10.42 -1.04
CA GLN A 153 -1.77 -11.69 -0.58
C GLN A 153 -1.05 -12.47 -1.68
N LEU A 154 -1.59 -12.49 -2.91
CA LEU A 154 -0.93 -13.14 -4.05
C LEU A 154 0.39 -12.44 -4.42
N ILE A 155 0.40 -11.10 -4.42
CA ILE A 155 1.61 -10.31 -4.65
C ILE A 155 2.66 -10.60 -3.59
N ASP A 156 2.26 -10.67 -2.31
CA ASP A 156 3.17 -10.91 -1.18
C ASP A 156 3.75 -12.34 -1.21
N GLN A 157 2.96 -13.33 -1.61
CA GLN A 157 3.44 -14.71 -1.81
C GLN A 157 4.49 -14.79 -2.92
N LEU A 158 4.23 -14.14 -4.07
CA LEU A 158 5.19 -14.07 -5.17
C LEU A 158 6.42 -13.24 -4.81
N ALA A 159 6.27 -12.19 -4.00
CA ALA A 159 7.38 -11.41 -3.49
C ALA A 159 8.29 -12.22 -2.57
N THR A 160 7.71 -13.11 -1.75
CA THR A 160 8.45 -14.05 -0.90
C THR A 160 9.25 -15.03 -1.75
N LEU A 161 8.60 -15.68 -2.71
CA LEU A 161 9.28 -16.61 -3.62
C LEU A 161 10.39 -15.93 -4.44
N TYR A 162 10.12 -14.73 -4.96
CA TYR A 162 11.10 -13.92 -5.68
C TYR A 162 12.32 -13.63 -4.80
N ALA A 163 12.10 -13.18 -3.56
CA ALA A 163 13.19 -12.86 -2.64
C ALA A 163 14.00 -14.10 -2.26
N GLU A 164 13.35 -15.26 -2.05
CA GLU A 164 14.02 -16.52 -1.78
C GLU A 164 14.87 -16.99 -2.96
N LEU A 165 14.36 -16.91 -4.19
CA LEU A 165 15.08 -17.26 -5.40
C LEU A 165 16.28 -16.32 -5.62
N TYR A 166 16.09 -15.02 -5.39
CA TYR A 166 17.16 -14.03 -5.46
C TYR A 166 18.24 -14.29 -4.40
N ALA A 167 17.87 -14.63 -3.17
CA ALA A 167 18.83 -14.97 -2.12
C ALA A 167 19.49 -16.34 -2.31
N ALA A 168 18.98 -17.18 -3.21
CA ALA A 168 19.44 -18.55 -3.37
C ALA A 168 20.92 -18.60 -3.83
N PRO A 169 21.75 -19.51 -3.27
CA PRO A 169 23.17 -19.59 -3.61
C PRO A 169 23.45 -19.78 -5.11
N ALA A 170 22.56 -20.47 -5.83
CA ALA A 170 22.72 -20.72 -7.26
C ALA A 170 22.65 -19.42 -8.08
N PHE A 171 21.69 -18.54 -7.78
CA PHE A 171 21.59 -17.23 -8.42
C PHE A 171 22.78 -16.35 -8.01
N GLN A 172 23.05 -16.24 -6.70
CA GLN A 172 24.11 -15.38 -6.18
C GLN A 172 25.49 -15.71 -6.78
N ARG A 173 25.81 -17.01 -6.92
CA ARG A 173 27.08 -17.43 -7.54
C ARG A 173 27.20 -16.99 -8.99
N ILE A 174 26.14 -17.14 -9.78
CA ILE A 174 26.11 -16.68 -11.18
C ILE A 174 26.28 -15.16 -11.23
N ALA A 175 25.48 -14.43 -10.46
CA ALA A 175 25.51 -12.96 -10.48
C ALA A 175 26.88 -12.38 -10.06
N TYR A 176 27.55 -12.98 -9.08
CA TYR A 176 28.86 -12.50 -8.64
C TYR A 176 30.02 -12.92 -9.56
N ASN A 177 29.99 -14.14 -10.13
CA ASN A 177 31.20 -14.75 -10.72
C ASN A 177 31.16 -14.91 -12.24
N ASP A 178 29.99 -14.96 -12.88
CA ASP A 178 29.91 -15.28 -14.32
C ASP A 178 30.23 -14.08 -15.21
N TYR A 179 30.30 -12.87 -14.63
CA TYR A 179 30.51 -11.63 -15.36
C TYR A 179 31.86 -10.98 -15.03
N SER A 180 32.63 -10.68 -16.07
CA SER A 180 33.93 -9.99 -15.99
C SER A 180 33.75 -8.47 -15.96
N ALA A 181 34.47 -7.80 -15.06
CA ALA A 181 34.52 -6.34 -14.99
C ALA A 181 35.44 -5.70 -16.06
N ILE A 182 36.23 -6.50 -16.78
CA ILE A 182 37.23 -6.02 -17.75
C ILE A 182 36.66 -6.04 -19.17
N ASP A 183 35.70 -6.93 -19.45
CA ASP A 183 35.01 -6.99 -20.73
C ASP A 183 33.72 -6.15 -20.68
N TRP A 184 33.67 -5.09 -21.47
CA TRP A 184 32.52 -4.19 -21.53
C TRP A 184 31.22 -4.90 -21.90
N ARG A 185 31.26 -5.94 -22.75
CA ARG A 185 30.06 -6.72 -23.12
C ARG A 185 29.55 -7.52 -21.94
N SER A 186 30.47 -8.13 -21.19
CA SER A 186 30.13 -8.86 -19.98
C SER A 186 29.51 -7.94 -18.93
N VAL A 187 30.05 -6.72 -18.76
CA VAL A 187 29.46 -5.72 -17.87
C VAL A 187 28.07 -5.30 -18.34
N GLU A 188 27.88 -5.05 -19.64
CA GLU A 188 26.58 -4.72 -20.19
C GLU A 188 25.52 -5.81 -19.91
N TYR A 189 25.88 -7.09 -20.12
CA TYR A 189 24.98 -8.19 -19.82
C TYR A 189 24.66 -8.31 -18.33
N PHE A 190 25.65 -8.07 -17.46
CA PHE A 190 25.44 -8.03 -16.01
C PHE A 190 24.42 -6.95 -15.62
N VAL A 191 24.60 -5.72 -16.13
CA VAL A 191 23.69 -4.60 -15.85
C VAL A 191 22.28 -4.90 -16.33
N ARG A 192 22.12 -5.47 -17.54
CA ARG A 192 20.80 -5.87 -18.07
C ARG A 192 20.15 -6.98 -17.24
N MET A 193 20.93 -7.98 -16.85
CA MET A 193 20.46 -9.09 -16.01
C MET A 193 19.98 -8.57 -14.67
N MET A 194 20.80 -7.78 -13.96
CA MET A 194 20.43 -7.19 -12.68
C MET A 194 19.26 -6.22 -12.80
N GLY A 195 19.22 -5.40 -13.85
CA GLY A 195 18.10 -4.49 -14.11
C GLY A 195 16.78 -5.23 -14.29
N THR A 196 16.79 -6.42 -14.88
CA THR A 196 15.60 -7.27 -15.03
C THR A 196 15.23 -7.95 -13.71
N CYS A 197 16.22 -8.52 -13.02
CA CYS A 197 16.01 -9.21 -11.75
C CYS A 197 15.48 -8.27 -10.65
N LEU A 198 15.96 -7.02 -10.61
CA LEU A 198 15.57 -6.01 -9.63
C LEU A 198 14.44 -5.09 -10.12
N TYR A 199 13.87 -5.30 -11.30
CA TYR A 199 12.85 -4.38 -11.81
C TYR A 199 11.65 -4.25 -10.86
N GLY A 200 11.07 -3.03 -10.78
CA GLY A 200 9.76 -2.79 -10.18
C GLY A 200 9.68 -2.62 -8.66
N GLY A 201 10.80 -2.57 -7.93
CA GLY A 201 10.79 -2.11 -6.54
C GLY A 201 10.09 -3.04 -5.53
N PRO A 202 9.94 -2.59 -4.27
CA PRO A 202 9.11 -3.26 -3.29
C PRO A 202 7.62 -3.28 -3.69
N SER A 203 6.89 -4.36 -3.39
CA SER A 203 5.46 -4.50 -3.72
C SER A 203 4.54 -4.79 -2.56
N GLU A 204 5.06 -5.15 -1.38
CA GLU A 204 4.21 -5.28 -0.19
C GLU A 204 3.67 -3.91 0.23
N THR A 205 2.50 -3.90 0.88
CA THR A 205 1.94 -2.70 1.49
C THR A 205 2.93 -2.06 2.46
N GLN A 206 2.91 -0.73 2.56
CA GLN A 206 3.78 -0.01 3.49
C GLN A 206 3.51 -0.52 4.92
N PRO A 207 4.55 -0.94 5.65
CA PRO A 207 4.38 -1.37 7.04
C PRO A 207 3.89 -0.18 7.87
N GLN A 208 3.01 -0.46 8.84
CA GLN A 208 2.72 0.49 9.91
C GLN A 208 3.97 0.68 10.78
N ASP A 209 4.06 1.81 11.50
CA ASP A 209 5.24 2.12 12.32
C ASP A 209 5.59 0.95 13.26
N GLY A 210 6.83 0.48 13.16
CA GLY A 210 7.35 -0.64 13.95
C GLY A 210 7.01 -2.04 13.44
N ALA A 211 6.26 -2.19 12.34
CA ALA A 211 5.99 -3.48 11.72
C ALA A 211 7.18 -4.00 10.88
N THR A 212 7.28 -5.33 10.78
CA THR A 212 8.34 -6.00 10.00
C THR A 212 8.15 -5.76 8.50
N LEU A 213 9.25 -5.45 7.81
CA LEU A 213 9.27 -5.29 6.36
C LEU A 213 8.89 -6.59 5.63
N GLY A 214 8.17 -6.44 4.53
CA GLY A 214 7.85 -7.51 3.58
C GLY A 214 9.09 -8.12 2.93
N ALA A 215 8.94 -9.21 2.18
CA ALA A 215 10.06 -9.94 1.58
C ALA A 215 10.82 -9.10 0.54
N SER A 216 10.11 -8.48 -0.41
CA SER A 216 10.73 -7.61 -1.41
C SER A 216 11.21 -6.28 -0.82
N GLN A 217 10.51 -5.74 0.18
CA GLN A 217 11.00 -4.60 0.96
C GLN A 217 12.35 -4.90 1.65
N ARG A 218 12.49 -6.06 2.32
CA ARG A 218 13.75 -6.49 2.95
C ARG A 218 14.86 -6.73 1.92
N LEU A 219 14.54 -7.34 0.79
CA LEU A 219 15.50 -7.52 -0.30
C LEU A 219 16.05 -6.17 -0.77
N TRP A 220 15.16 -5.21 -1.04
CA TRP A 220 15.57 -3.87 -1.46
C TRP A 220 16.36 -3.12 -0.40
N GLN A 221 15.97 -3.26 0.87
CA GLN A 221 16.74 -2.72 1.99
C GLN A 221 18.16 -3.28 1.98
N GLN A 222 18.33 -4.60 1.85
CA GLN A 222 19.65 -5.23 1.80
C GLN A 222 20.49 -4.75 0.60
N GLU A 223 19.88 -4.62 -0.57
CA GLU A 223 20.56 -4.13 -1.77
C GLU A 223 20.98 -2.66 -1.66
N LEU A 224 20.19 -1.83 -0.96
CA LEU A 224 20.46 -0.40 -0.77
C LEU A 224 21.40 -0.10 0.42
N GLU A 225 21.39 -0.93 1.46
CA GLU A 225 22.21 -0.71 2.66
C GLU A 225 23.61 -1.31 2.55
N ASN A 226 23.81 -2.29 1.67
CA ASN A 226 25.10 -2.94 1.47
C ASN A 226 25.82 -2.37 0.23
N PRO A 227 26.91 -1.60 0.37
CA PRO A 227 27.68 -1.10 -0.77
C PRO A 227 28.20 -2.18 -1.73
N ASP A 228 28.43 -3.39 -1.23
CA ASP A 228 28.95 -4.50 -2.05
C ASP A 228 27.84 -5.28 -2.77
N SER A 229 26.59 -4.85 -2.65
CA SER A 229 25.42 -5.51 -3.25
C SER A 229 25.48 -5.59 -4.77
N LEU A 230 24.68 -6.50 -5.35
CA LEU A 230 24.60 -6.65 -6.80
C LEU A 230 24.00 -5.40 -7.47
N LEU A 231 23.11 -4.69 -6.77
CA LEU A 231 22.59 -3.39 -7.20
C LEU A 231 23.72 -2.37 -7.37
N TYR A 232 24.55 -2.14 -6.34
CA TYR A 232 25.64 -1.17 -6.46
C TYR A 232 26.67 -1.61 -7.48
N GLN A 233 27.01 -2.90 -7.52
CA GLN A 233 27.87 -3.44 -8.58
C GLN A 233 27.29 -3.16 -9.97
N ALA A 234 25.97 -3.25 -10.17
CA ALA A 234 25.36 -2.92 -11.46
C ALA A 234 25.42 -1.41 -11.75
N LEU A 235 25.10 -0.56 -10.77
CA LEU A 235 25.13 0.89 -10.91
C LEU A 235 26.52 1.43 -11.29
N VAL A 236 27.58 0.85 -10.73
CA VAL A 236 28.96 1.27 -11.02
C VAL A 236 29.65 0.38 -12.05
N ALA A 237 28.91 -0.45 -12.80
CA ALA A 237 29.48 -1.30 -13.84
C ALA A 237 30.64 -2.21 -13.32
N LYS A 238 30.50 -2.73 -12.08
CA LYS A 238 31.49 -3.48 -11.29
C LYS A 238 32.79 -2.71 -10.97
N HIS A 239 32.83 -1.39 -11.22
CA HIS A 239 34.00 -0.54 -10.96
C HIS A 239 34.05 -0.09 -9.48
N GLN A 240 34.68 -0.90 -8.62
CA GLN A 240 34.78 -0.65 -7.17
C GLN A 240 35.39 0.70 -6.81
N GLY A 241 36.36 1.20 -7.59
CA GLY A 241 36.95 2.52 -7.36
C GLY A 241 35.97 3.67 -7.58
N LEU A 242 35.03 3.51 -8.51
CA LEU A 242 34.01 4.53 -8.81
C LEU A 242 32.96 4.53 -7.70
N LEU A 243 32.56 3.35 -7.22
CA LEU A 243 31.68 3.24 -6.07
C LEU A 243 32.26 3.94 -4.84
N ARG A 244 33.54 3.69 -4.53
CA ARG A 244 34.20 4.35 -3.40
C ARG A 244 34.21 5.87 -3.55
N GLN A 245 34.54 6.38 -4.74
CA GLN A 245 34.51 7.83 -5.02
C GLN A 245 33.09 8.42 -4.88
N LEU A 246 32.06 7.72 -5.35
CA LEU A 246 30.67 8.17 -5.21
C LEU A 246 30.21 8.19 -3.76
N LEU A 247 30.52 7.14 -2.99
CA LEU A 247 30.18 7.08 -1.56
C LEU A 247 30.92 8.15 -0.76
N GLU A 248 32.20 8.37 -1.05
CA GLU A 248 32.98 9.46 -0.48
C GLU A 248 32.34 10.81 -0.82
N ALA A 249 32.03 11.08 -2.10
CA ALA A 249 31.40 12.33 -2.53
C ALA A 249 29.99 12.57 -1.96
N LEU A 250 29.20 11.52 -1.70
CA LEU A 250 27.87 11.63 -1.11
C LEU A 250 27.91 11.82 0.42
N THR A 251 28.99 11.36 1.07
CA THR A 251 29.16 11.46 2.53
C THR A 251 29.97 12.69 2.96
N SER A 252 30.90 13.16 2.12
CA SER A 252 31.41 14.52 2.19
C SER A 252 30.33 15.45 1.65
N GLN A 253 29.67 16.24 2.48
CA GLN A 253 28.80 17.32 2.01
C GLN A 253 29.60 18.42 1.31
N ASP A 254 30.15 18.14 0.13
CA ASP A 254 30.70 19.10 -0.81
C ASP A 254 29.85 19.07 -2.11
N LEU A 255 28.55 19.28 -1.93
CA LEU A 255 27.71 19.87 -2.96
C LEU A 255 27.51 21.35 -2.60
N SER A 256 28.60 22.12 -2.71
CA SER A 256 28.58 23.58 -2.76
C SER A 256 28.85 24.05 -4.19
#